data_AF-A0A7R8UHK0-F1
#
_entry.id   AF-A0A7R8UHK0-F1
#
_cell.length_a   1.000
_cell.length_b   1.000
_cell.length_c   1.000
_cell.angle_alpha   90.00
_cell.angle_beta   90.00
_cell.angle_gamma   90.00
#
_symmetry.space_group_name_H-M   'P 1'
#
loop_
_entity.id
_entity.type
_entity.pdbx_description
1 polymer ?
#
loop_
_entity_poly.entity_id
_entity_poly.type
_entity_poly.pdbx_seq_one_letter_code
_entity_poly.pdbx_strand_id
1 'polypeptide(L)'
;MWRPEIIFFLEVLLSSGLSSAAGSSYSSDFLIQISDFYNFRTIFYINPFLDFFPKFHVPSVIVENPKTFNFDAENHALYLVFLSLSSENFNITPPAELLHLDNLSKIIFISKIEMGASTLLNLFEWCWSNEIINVLTVAGEQIYSYDPFPRVALTNLTDERRLSVFFKNKMMDFNGKSIRTPMFNDIPRTFRYFDENGSTKFAGYMYQIISAFAKKHNGSLEVSFTTYDIENFVELLNTGKIDIFPFIYFAHPAFENLSKSYTINSIWACIIVPYSAELPRYTYFKLPFTDSSWYCIVGASLVLLIVSSVALFRVEKKLRIRYTIHHLVRILLQQPNIDENWPKALQLIFILALVLNMLIANLYQSGLSSFFTKSIAGKQIDTFDDLIKSNVRIRIGDGTYRQLANFKLYPLAARKNLIKPDPDFRVELPEVVPDYGYLLTDDQYEFLSEFHKYTSRPIFRRGSMCFSKSQFFIPLRRRSAYRDIMNNLVFQIQESGILMKWESDTFGEAVKGGLIKPIVIDQELLRPLTVSDFKIVWSIFGCALSLCLMSFLCELVTAYVLN
;
A
#
# COMPACT_ATOMS: atom_id res chain seq x y z
N MET A 1 -2.08 -26.59 22.17
CA MET A 1 -0.99 -26.49 23.16
C MET A 1 0.12 -27.40 22.65
N TRP A 2 1.14 -26.82 22.04
CA TRP A 2 2.19 -27.56 21.32
C TRP A 2 3.31 -27.97 22.30
N ARG A 3 3.81 -29.20 22.18
CA ARG A 3 4.71 -29.83 23.15
C ARG A 3 6.17 -29.59 22.72
N PRO A 4 7.08 -29.25 23.65
CA PRO A 4 8.50 -29.17 23.35
C PRO A 4 9.06 -30.58 23.08
N GLU A 5 9.79 -30.76 21.98
CA GLU A 5 10.33 -32.05 21.55
C GLU A 5 11.77 -32.28 22.07
N ILE A 6 12.47 -31.23 22.49
CA ILE A 6 13.90 -31.29 22.83
C ILE A 6 14.19 -30.58 24.16
N ILE A 7 15.14 -31.07 24.95
CA ILE A 7 15.70 -30.39 26.14
C ILE A 7 17.16 -30.02 25.86
N PHE A 8 17.60 -28.82 26.21
CA PHE A 8 19.01 -28.43 26.27
C PHE A 8 19.40 -28.13 27.71
N PHE A 9 20.59 -28.53 28.13
CA PHE A 9 21.22 -28.20 29.40
C PHE A 9 22.38 -27.25 29.10
N LEU A 10 22.47 -26.14 29.80
CA LEU A 10 23.46 -25.09 29.61
C LEU A 10 24.03 -24.73 30.98
N GLU A 11 25.27 -25.12 31.25
CA GLU A 11 25.93 -24.79 32.52
C GLU A 11 26.65 -23.44 32.40
N VAL A 12 26.36 -22.50 33.30
CA VAL A 12 26.97 -21.17 33.33
C VAL A 12 27.92 -21.08 34.53
N LEU A 13 29.21 -21.32 34.25
CA LEU A 13 30.27 -21.14 35.22
C LEU A 13 30.63 -19.65 35.36
N LEU A 14 30.09 -18.98 36.38
CA LEU A 14 30.64 -17.72 36.88
C LEU A 14 31.79 -18.06 37.85
N SER A 15 33.00 -18.12 37.29
CA SER A 15 34.33 -18.25 37.92
C SER A 15 34.57 -19.37 38.95
N SER A 16 35.53 -20.22 38.59
CA SER A 16 36.30 -21.21 39.36
C SER A 16 36.04 -21.38 40.86
N GLY A 17 35.68 -22.63 41.19
CA GLY A 17 36.16 -23.31 42.39
C GLY A 17 35.14 -23.41 43.51
N LEU A 18 34.40 -24.52 43.55
CA LEU A 18 34.10 -25.23 44.79
C LEU A 18 33.55 -26.64 44.51
N SER A 19 34.06 -27.56 45.33
CA SER A 19 33.92 -29.00 45.28
C SER A 19 32.55 -29.53 45.69
N SER A 20 32.20 -30.68 45.11
CA SER A 20 31.35 -31.76 45.64
C SER A 20 30.65 -31.51 46.98
N ALA A 21 29.32 -31.36 46.95
CA ALA A 21 28.45 -31.64 48.09
C ALA A 21 27.07 -32.12 47.60
N ALA A 22 26.52 -33.10 48.32
CA ALA A 22 25.44 -34.01 47.97
C ALA A 22 24.08 -33.34 47.65
N GLY A 23 23.29 -34.05 46.84
CA GLY A 23 22.09 -33.54 46.16
C GLY A 23 20.87 -33.23 47.03
N SER A 24 20.10 -32.26 46.56
CA SER A 24 18.69 -32.03 46.94
C SER A 24 17.78 -32.85 46.02
N SER A 25 17.02 -33.80 46.55
CA SER A 25 16.14 -34.71 45.77
C SER A 25 14.97 -33.98 45.09
N TYR A 26 14.60 -32.79 45.57
CA TYR A 26 13.42 -32.08 45.09
C TYR A 26 13.56 -31.55 43.66
N SER A 27 14.75 -31.03 43.30
CA SER A 27 15.01 -30.53 41.94
C SER A 27 15.00 -31.65 40.90
N SER A 28 15.45 -32.86 41.25
CA SER A 28 15.40 -34.00 40.33
C SER A 28 13.97 -34.49 40.09
N ASP A 29 13.14 -34.56 41.13
CA ASP A 29 11.76 -35.05 41.00
C ASP A 29 10.89 -34.08 40.20
N PHE A 30 11.07 -32.76 40.40
CA PHE A 30 10.40 -31.73 39.62
C PHE A 30 10.78 -31.78 38.13
N LEU A 31 12.06 -31.96 37.83
CA LEU A 31 12.53 -32.07 36.45
C LEU A 31 12.01 -33.34 35.76
N ILE A 32 11.88 -34.44 36.49
CA ILE A 32 11.26 -35.68 35.98
C ILE A 32 9.77 -35.46 35.71
N GLN A 33 9.03 -34.79 36.60
CA GLN A 33 7.61 -34.48 36.36
C GLN A 33 7.38 -33.56 35.16
N ILE A 34 8.23 -32.54 34.99
CA ILE A 34 8.21 -31.70 33.79
C ILE A 34 8.57 -32.53 32.56
N SER A 35 9.56 -33.43 32.68
CA SER A 35 9.95 -34.37 31.63
C SER A 35 8.77 -35.20 31.13
N ASP A 36 8.05 -35.83 32.05
CA ASP A 36 6.94 -36.73 31.74
C ASP A 36 5.73 -35.98 31.18
N PHE A 37 5.44 -34.78 31.69
CA PHE A 37 4.30 -33.98 31.22
C PHE A 37 4.48 -33.49 29.78
N TYR A 38 5.69 -33.07 29.42
CA TYR A 38 5.96 -32.54 28.09
C TYR A 38 6.42 -33.61 27.09
N ASN A 39 6.83 -34.80 27.56
CA ASN A 39 7.19 -35.98 26.76
C ASN A 39 8.28 -35.71 25.72
N PHE A 40 9.47 -35.32 26.19
CA PHE A 40 10.60 -34.92 25.38
C PHE A 40 11.21 -36.10 24.59
N ARG A 41 11.69 -35.84 23.36
CA ARG A 41 12.31 -36.82 22.47
C ARG A 41 13.82 -36.88 22.58
N THR A 42 14.51 -35.78 22.92
CA THR A 42 15.98 -35.73 22.95
C THR A 42 16.48 -34.69 23.95
N ILE A 43 17.62 -34.98 24.59
CA ILE A 43 18.29 -34.12 25.55
C ILE A 43 19.66 -33.70 24.98
N PHE A 44 20.04 -32.44 25.09
CA PHE A 44 21.35 -31.91 24.72
C PHE A 44 22.04 -31.36 25.96
N TYR A 45 23.33 -31.62 26.15
CA TYR A 45 24.14 -31.11 27.25
C TYR A 45 25.24 -30.21 26.72
N ILE A 46 25.28 -28.94 27.12
CA ILE A 46 26.25 -27.94 26.67
C ILE A 46 27.13 -27.57 27.86
N ASN A 47 28.43 -27.84 27.73
CA ASN A 47 29.44 -27.72 28.81
C ASN A 47 29.11 -28.49 30.12
N PRO A 48 28.82 -29.79 30.10
CA PRO A 48 28.42 -30.51 31.31
C PRO A 48 29.58 -30.81 32.28
N PHE A 49 29.40 -30.55 33.59
CA PHE A 49 30.01 -31.34 34.66
C PHE A 49 29.17 -32.61 34.93
N LEU A 50 29.71 -33.78 34.58
CA LEU A 50 28.99 -35.07 34.50
C LEU A 50 28.34 -35.58 35.81
N ASP A 51 28.69 -35.04 36.98
CA ASP A 51 28.26 -35.55 38.28
C ASP A 51 26.87 -35.06 38.74
N PHE A 52 26.19 -34.21 37.96
CA PHE A 52 24.98 -33.49 38.42
C PHE A 52 23.66 -33.92 37.75
N PHE A 53 23.68 -34.85 36.79
CA PHE A 53 22.51 -35.07 35.92
C PHE A 53 21.56 -36.17 36.41
N PRO A 54 20.24 -35.89 36.49
CA PRO A 54 19.24 -36.93 36.66
C PRO A 54 19.31 -37.92 35.49
N LYS A 55 19.19 -39.23 35.77
CA LYS A 55 19.09 -40.24 34.70
C LYS A 55 17.70 -40.16 34.05
N PHE A 56 17.59 -39.41 32.97
CA PHE A 56 16.38 -39.41 32.14
C PHE A 56 16.38 -40.64 31.20
N HIS A 57 15.18 -41.17 30.91
CA HIS A 57 14.99 -42.31 29.99
C HIS A 57 15.01 -41.92 28.50
N VAL A 58 15.61 -40.77 28.16
CA VAL A 58 15.55 -40.13 26.83
C VAL A 58 16.99 -40.03 26.27
N PRO A 59 17.22 -40.23 24.95
CA PRO A 59 18.55 -40.11 24.35
C PRO A 59 19.17 -38.74 24.61
N SER A 60 20.47 -38.73 24.95
CA SER A 60 21.23 -37.52 25.26
C SER A 60 22.40 -37.28 24.32
N VAL A 61 22.66 -36.02 24.00
CA VAL A 61 23.72 -35.54 23.09
C VAL A 61 24.59 -34.53 23.84
N ILE A 62 25.89 -34.73 23.91
CA ILE A 62 26.81 -33.79 24.57
C ILE A 62 27.43 -32.88 23.51
N VAL A 63 27.32 -31.57 23.71
CA VAL A 63 27.86 -30.50 22.88
C VAL A 63 29.01 -29.84 23.67
N GLU A 64 30.24 -30.23 23.34
CA GLU A 64 31.45 -29.74 24.01
C GLU A 64 31.88 -28.34 23.56
N ASN A 65 31.38 -27.84 22.42
CA ASN A 65 31.75 -26.53 21.90
C ASN A 65 30.49 -25.73 21.45
N PRO A 66 30.01 -24.78 22.26
CA PRO A 66 28.75 -24.06 22.01
C PRO A 66 28.81 -23.15 20.77
N LYS A 67 29.99 -22.69 20.36
CA LYS A 67 30.15 -21.75 19.22
C LYS A 67 29.91 -22.39 17.86
N THR A 68 30.02 -23.71 17.75
CA THR A 68 29.85 -24.45 16.49
C THR A 68 28.45 -25.01 16.31
N PHE A 69 27.61 -24.96 17.36
CA PHE A 69 26.26 -25.50 17.31
C PHE A 69 25.28 -24.39 16.93
N ASN A 70 24.77 -24.42 15.70
CA ASN A 70 23.76 -23.47 15.28
C ASN A 70 22.42 -23.86 15.95
N PHE A 71 22.01 -23.10 16.95
CA PHE A 71 20.77 -23.30 17.73
C PHE A 71 19.48 -23.07 16.93
N ASP A 72 19.56 -22.88 15.61
CA ASP A 72 18.41 -22.84 14.69
C ASP A 72 17.62 -24.17 14.65
N ALA A 73 18.06 -25.19 15.39
CA ALA A 73 17.37 -26.46 15.55
C ALA A 73 16.22 -26.36 16.57
N GLU A 74 15.05 -26.03 16.04
CA GLU A 74 13.69 -26.28 16.56
C GLU A 74 13.15 -25.34 17.66
N ASN A 75 12.09 -24.59 17.28
CA ASN A 75 11.32 -23.61 18.08
C ASN A 75 10.57 -24.20 19.30
N HIS A 76 10.92 -25.41 19.74
CA HIS A 76 10.16 -26.21 20.70
C HIS A 76 11.08 -26.91 21.68
N ALA A 77 11.99 -26.16 22.28
CA ALA A 77 12.96 -26.69 23.23
C ALA A 77 12.79 -26.13 24.65
N LEU A 78 13.06 -26.99 25.64
CA LEU A 78 13.22 -26.62 27.05
C LEU A 78 14.70 -26.44 27.36
N TYR A 79 15.10 -25.30 27.89
CA TYR A 79 16.48 -24.98 28.25
C TYR A 79 16.62 -24.98 29.76
N LEU A 80 17.52 -25.79 30.28
CA LEU A 80 17.87 -25.88 31.68
C LEU A 80 19.20 -25.15 31.88
N VAL A 81 19.18 -24.07 32.66
CA VAL A 81 20.35 -23.22 32.86
C VAL A 81 20.77 -23.27 34.32
N PHE A 82 21.94 -23.81 34.61
CA PHE A 82 22.47 -23.83 35.97
C PHE A 82 23.18 -22.52 36.29
N LEU A 83 22.71 -21.84 37.34
CA LEU A 83 23.31 -20.61 37.85
C LEU A 83 24.26 -20.97 38.99
N SER A 84 25.56 -20.80 38.78
CA SER A 84 26.56 -20.81 39.86
C SER A 84 26.69 -19.40 40.42
N LEU A 85 26.16 -19.16 41.62
CA LEU A 85 26.30 -17.89 42.32
C LEU A 85 27.57 -17.92 43.17
N SER A 86 28.62 -17.21 42.75
CA SER A 86 29.75 -16.88 43.63
C SER A 86 29.41 -15.60 44.42
N SER A 87 29.88 -15.54 45.66
CA SER A 87 29.45 -14.58 46.67
C SER A 87 29.60 -13.10 46.24
N GLU A 88 28.57 -12.34 46.57
CA GLU A 88 28.52 -10.88 46.83
C GLU A 88 28.54 -9.85 45.68
N ASN A 89 28.74 -10.18 44.41
CA ASN A 89 28.57 -9.19 43.33
C ASN A 89 27.43 -9.51 42.34
N PHE A 90 26.34 -8.76 42.54
CA PHE A 90 25.05 -8.78 41.84
C PHE A 90 25.14 -8.33 40.37
N ASN A 91 25.67 -9.17 39.49
CA ASN A 91 25.37 -9.08 38.06
C ASN A 91 25.38 -10.49 37.48
N ILE A 92 24.27 -11.21 37.64
CA ILE A 92 24.01 -12.40 36.83
C ILE A 92 23.79 -11.88 35.42
N THR A 93 24.83 -11.91 34.58
CA THR A 93 24.66 -11.76 33.13
C THR A 93 24.47 -13.17 32.57
N PRO A 94 23.24 -13.55 32.21
CA PRO A 94 23.01 -14.87 31.63
C PRO A 94 23.77 -14.98 30.30
N PRO A 95 24.13 -16.21 29.90
CA PRO A 95 24.95 -16.48 28.73
C PRO A 95 24.41 -15.81 27.46
N ALA A 96 25.31 -15.29 26.63
CA ALA A 96 24.97 -14.69 25.35
C ALA A 96 24.26 -15.68 24.42
N GLU A 97 24.48 -16.99 24.62
CA GLU A 97 23.82 -18.10 23.96
C GLU A 97 22.28 -18.07 24.14
N LEU A 98 21.77 -17.60 25.28
CA LEU A 98 20.32 -17.44 25.51
C LEU A 98 19.72 -16.35 24.63
N LEU A 99 20.53 -15.38 24.21
CA LEU A 99 20.16 -14.37 23.23
C LEU A 99 20.15 -14.93 21.79
N HIS A 100 20.28 -16.24 21.59
CA HIS A 100 20.02 -16.87 20.29
C HIS A 100 18.64 -17.53 20.22
N LEU A 101 18.00 -17.79 21.36
CA LEU A 101 16.77 -18.56 21.48
C LEU A 101 15.52 -17.79 21.02
N ASP A 102 14.54 -18.50 20.47
CA ASP A 102 13.24 -17.92 20.11
C ASP A 102 12.38 -17.65 21.35
N ASN A 103 11.43 -16.73 21.26
CA ASN A 103 10.54 -16.33 22.36
C ASN A 103 9.64 -17.49 22.88
N LEU A 104 9.41 -18.51 22.05
CA LEU A 104 8.66 -19.72 22.38
C LEU A 104 9.46 -20.72 23.22
N SER A 105 10.79 -20.58 23.27
CA SER A 105 11.65 -21.43 24.07
C SER A 105 11.33 -21.30 25.55
N LYS A 106 11.24 -22.44 26.23
CA LYS A 106 10.98 -22.50 27.67
C LYS A 106 12.32 -22.57 28.38
N ILE A 107 12.56 -21.73 29.37
CA ILE A 107 13.83 -21.69 30.12
C ILE A 107 13.53 -21.94 31.60
N ILE A 108 14.33 -22.80 32.22
CA ILE A 108 14.33 -23.06 33.66
C ILE A 108 15.74 -22.78 34.17
N PHE A 109 15.87 -21.73 34.96
CA PHE A 109 17.07 -21.46 35.72
C PHE A 109 17.08 -22.32 36.99
N ILE A 110 18.21 -22.92 37.33
CA ILE A 110 18.36 -23.74 38.53
C ILE A 110 19.51 -23.18 39.37
N SER A 111 19.21 -22.84 40.61
CA SER A 111 20.15 -22.43 41.63
C SER A 111 20.05 -23.38 42.82
N LYS A 112 21.21 -23.82 43.33
CA LYS A 112 21.29 -24.67 44.55
C LYS A 112 20.95 -23.89 45.83
N ILE A 113 21.17 -22.58 45.81
CA ILE A 113 20.98 -21.71 46.97
C ILE A 113 19.69 -20.90 46.75
N GLU A 114 18.96 -20.65 47.83
CA GLU A 114 17.85 -19.70 47.82
C GLU A 114 18.35 -18.34 47.31
N MET A 115 17.60 -17.76 46.39
CA MET A 115 17.91 -16.44 45.83
C MET A 115 17.05 -15.39 46.53
N GLY A 116 17.67 -14.28 46.90
CA GLY A 116 16.92 -13.12 47.41
C GLY A 116 15.94 -12.60 46.36
N ALA A 117 14.81 -12.04 46.82
CA ALA A 117 13.78 -11.49 45.94
C ALA A 117 14.32 -10.40 44.99
N SER A 118 15.30 -9.59 45.44
CA SER A 118 15.96 -8.58 44.60
C SER A 118 16.79 -9.20 43.47
N THR A 119 17.49 -10.30 43.73
CA THR A 119 18.27 -11.03 42.72
C THR A 119 17.36 -11.65 41.67
N LEU A 120 16.25 -12.26 42.11
CA LEU A 120 15.24 -12.84 41.22
C LEU A 120 14.57 -11.76 40.36
N LEU A 121 14.24 -10.61 40.95
CA LEU A 121 13.65 -9.49 40.22
C LEU A 121 14.61 -8.97 39.13
N ASN A 122 15.89 -8.76 39.46
CA ASN A 122 16.88 -8.32 38.49
C ASN A 122 17.06 -9.33 37.33
N LEU A 123 17.04 -10.63 37.64
CA LEU A 123 17.09 -11.68 36.62
C LEU A 123 15.87 -11.62 35.70
N PHE A 124 14.65 -11.50 36.27
CA PHE A 124 13.42 -11.44 35.48
C PHE A 124 13.27 -10.13 34.69
N GLU A 125 13.74 -9.01 35.22
CA GLU A 125 13.83 -7.74 34.50
C GLU A 125 14.79 -7.85 33.31
N TRP A 126 15.92 -8.52 33.48
CA TRP A 126 16.84 -8.82 32.39
C TRP A 126 16.18 -9.73 31.34
N CYS A 127 15.49 -10.80 31.76
CA CYS A 127 14.79 -11.71 30.86
C CYS A 127 13.74 -10.96 30.03
N TRP A 128 12.91 -10.14 30.71
CA TRP A 128 11.89 -9.34 30.04
C TRP A 128 12.49 -8.31 29.07
N SER A 129 13.57 -7.63 29.47
CA SER A 129 14.29 -6.66 28.61
C SER A 129 14.88 -7.29 27.34
N ASN A 130 15.06 -8.62 27.33
CA ASN A 130 15.55 -9.40 26.20
C ASN A 130 14.45 -10.25 25.51
N GLU A 131 13.17 -9.96 25.76
CA GLU A 131 12.01 -10.66 25.16
C GLU A 131 11.89 -12.15 25.55
N ILE A 132 12.46 -12.56 26.69
CA ILE A 132 12.44 -13.94 27.18
C ILE A 132 11.31 -14.13 28.19
N ILE A 133 10.17 -14.65 27.72
CA ILE A 133 8.90 -14.66 28.49
C ILE A 133 8.74 -15.92 29.34
N ASN A 134 9.04 -17.08 28.74
CA ASN A 134 8.73 -18.40 29.29
C ASN A 134 9.84 -18.87 30.24
N VAL A 135 9.97 -18.19 31.37
CA VAL A 135 11.03 -18.44 32.36
C VAL A 135 10.47 -18.96 33.68
N LEU A 136 11.14 -19.96 34.21
CA LEU A 136 11.05 -20.42 35.60
C LEU A 136 12.42 -20.34 36.26
N THR A 137 12.43 -20.19 37.58
CA THR A 137 13.64 -20.28 38.39
C THR A 137 13.37 -21.20 39.57
N VAL A 138 14.14 -22.26 39.68
CA VAL A 138 14.17 -23.17 40.83
C VAL A 138 15.34 -22.74 41.70
N ALA A 139 15.06 -22.18 42.87
CA ALA A 139 16.07 -21.71 43.82
C ALA A 139 15.89 -22.47 45.14
N GLY A 140 16.80 -23.41 45.43
CA GLY A 140 16.61 -24.35 46.53
C GLY A 140 15.37 -25.23 46.28
N GLU A 141 14.38 -25.17 47.18
CA GLU A 141 13.11 -25.91 47.05
C GLU A 141 11.97 -25.05 46.49
N GLN A 142 12.23 -23.78 46.18
CA GLN A 142 11.20 -22.83 45.75
C GLN A 142 11.21 -22.64 44.24
N ILE A 143 10.00 -22.55 43.66
CA ILE A 143 9.80 -22.33 42.23
C ILE A 143 9.25 -20.93 42.03
N TYR A 144 9.93 -20.14 41.22
CA TYR A 144 9.55 -18.79 40.87
C TYR A 144 9.28 -18.66 39.39
N SER A 145 8.30 -17.83 39.05
CA SER A 145 8.15 -17.23 37.73
C SER A 145 7.97 -15.73 37.90
N TYR A 146 7.72 -15.06 36.79
CA TYR A 146 7.42 -13.63 36.79
C TYR A 146 6.26 -13.32 35.85
N ASP A 147 5.51 -12.28 36.19
CA ASP A 147 4.52 -11.68 35.30
C ASP A 147 5.09 -10.37 34.73
N PRO A 148 5.14 -10.18 33.39
CA PRO A 148 5.79 -9.02 32.75
C PRO A 148 4.96 -7.73 32.85
N PHE A 149 3.65 -7.85 33.12
CA PHE A 149 2.70 -6.74 33.02
C PHE A 149 1.97 -6.46 34.35
N PRO A 150 1.77 -5.17 34.71
CA PRO A 150 2.19 -3.95 33.99
C PRO A 150 3.67 -3.58 34.22
N ARG A 151 4.29 -4.19 35.23
CA ARG A 151 5.73 -4.18 35.52
C ARG A 151 6.12 -5.60 35.93
N VAL A 152 7.40 -5.94 35.79
CA VAL A 152 7.91 -7.24 36.19
C VAL A 152 7.63 -7.46 37.68
N ALA A 153 6.86 -8.50 37.98
CA ALA A 153 6.50 -8.89 39.34
C ALA A 153 6.84 -10.37 39.56
N LEU A 154 7.37 -10.67 40.75
CA LEU A 154 7.73 -12.02 41.18
C LEU A 154 6.47 -12.82 41.52
N THR A 155 6.37 -14.04 41.00
CA THR A 155 5.27 -14.97 41.27
C THR A 155 5.84 -16.26 41.84
N ASN A 156 5.53 -16.56 43.10
CA ASN A 156 5.93 -17.82 43.73
C ASN A 156 4.94 -18.93 43.33
N LEU A 157 5.46 -20.03 42.77
CA LEU A 157 4.72 -21.17 42.26
C LEU A 157 5.06 -22.47 43.03
N THR A 158 5.70 -22.38 44.20
CA THR A 158 6.16 -23.54 44.97
C THR A 158 5.02 -24.48 45.36
N ASP A 159 3.86 -23.94 45.75
CA ASP A 159 2.68 -24.74 46.14
C ASP A 159 1.81 -25.18 44.96
N GLU A 160 2.14 -24.75 43.73
CA GLU A 160 1.33 -25.02 42.55
C GLU A 160 1.59 -26.43 42.03
N ARG A 161 0.52 -27.21 41.88
CA ARG A 161 0.59 -28.60 41.40
C ARG A 161 0.16 -28.74 39.94
N ARG A 162 -0.45 -27.70 39.37
CA ARG A 162 -0.91 -27.70 37.97
C ARG A 162 0.25 -27.32 37.05
N LEU A 163 0.77 -28.32 36.33
CA LEU A 163 1.86 -28.16 35.37
C LEU A 163 1.56 -27.13 34.25
N SER A 164 0.29 -26.85 33.98
CA SER A 164 -0.15 -25.83 33.02
C SER A 164 0.14 -24.39 33.46
N VAL A 165 0.35 -24.15 34.76
CA VAL A 165 0.59 -22.81 35.33
C VAL A 165 2.05 -22.38 35.17
N PHE A 166 2.99 -23.33 35.20
CA PHE A 166 4.42 -23.08 35.09
C PHE A 166 4.84 -22.34 33.81
N PHE A 167 4.16 -22.62 32.69
CA PHE A 167 4.36 -21.91 31.43
C PHE A 167 3.04 -21.36 30.89
N LYS A 168 2.26 -20.69 31.75
CA LYS A 168 1.05 -19.99 31.31
C LYS A 168 1.39 -18.94 30.25
N ASN A 169 0.49 -18.70 29.31
CA ASN A 169 0.67 -17.63 28.33
C ASN A 169 0.53 -16.26 29.00
N LYS A 170 1.66 -15.59 29.21
CA LYS A 170 1.76 -14.28 29.89
C LYS A 170 1.33 -13.10 29.01
N MET A 171 1.09 -13.34 27.71
CA MET A 171 0.73 -12.30 26.73
C MET A 171 -0.79 -12.14 26.54
N MET A 172 -1.60 -12.81 27.36
CA MET A 172 -3.06 -12.76 27.25
C MET A 172 -3.64 -11.46 27.81
N ASP A 173 -3.04 -10.92 28.87
CA ASP A 173 -3.51 -9.72 29.59
C ASP A 173 -2.31 -8.82 29.93
N PHE A 174 -2.38 -7.56 29.50
CA PHE A 174 -1.37 -6.54 29.71
C PHE A 174 -1.59 -5.76 31.02
N ASN A 175 -2.63 -6.07 31.79
CA ASN A 175 -2.91 -5.49 33.11
C ASN A 175 -2.81 -3.94 33.13
N GLY A 176 -3.32 -3.29 32.08
CA GLY A 176 -3.29 -1.83 31.92
C GLY A 176 -1.96 -1.25 31.41
N LYS A 177 -0.96 -2.07 31.05
CA LYS A 177 0.31 -1.60 30.47
C LYS A 177 0.03 -0.71 29.26
N SER A 178 0.70 0.44 29.24
CA SER A 178 0.68 1.33 28.09
C SER A 178 1.72 0.88 27.05
N ILE A 179 1.25 0.68 25.82
CA ILE A 179 2.07 0.35 24.66
C ILE A 179 2.51 1.65 24.00
N ARG A 180 3.83 1.88 23.96
CA ARG A 180 4.43 3.09 23.41
C ARG A 180 4.53 2.96 21.90
N THR A 181 3.95 3.92 21.19
CA THR A 181 3.93 3.94 19.74
C THR A 181 4.09 5.36 19.20
N PRO A 182 5.03 5.62 18.29
CA PRO A 182 5.15 6.92 17.66
C PRO A 182 4.08 7.05 16.58
N MET A 183 3.60 8.28 16.34
CA MET A 183 2.72 8.60 15.23
C MET A 183 3.19 9.85 14.50
N PHE A 184 2.87 9.90 13.22
CA PHE A 184 3.15 11.01 12.33
C PHE A 184 1.99 11.11 11.32
N ASN A 185 2.01 12.15 10.49
CA ASN A 185 1.03 12.27 9.42
C ASN A 185 1.47 11.42 8.22
N ASP A 186 0.81 10.29 8.02
CA ASP A 186 0.90 9.42 6.84
C ASP A 186 -0.51 8.90 6.53
N ILE A 187 -1.32 9.77 5.93
CA ILE A 187 -2.69 9.45 5.51
C ILE A 187 -2.61 8.43 4.36
N PRO A 188 -3.40 7.33 4.38
CA PRO A 188 -4.49 6.98 5.31
C PRO A 188 -4.10 6.08 6.50
N ARG A 189 -2.82 5.81 6.73
CA ARG A 189 -2.37 4.84 7.76
C ARG A 189 -2.48 5.39 9.16
N THR A 190 -1.88 6.55 9.41
CA THR A 190 -1.85 7.22 10.70
C THR A 190 -1.89 8.72 10.51
N PHE A 191 -2.69 9.41 11.31
CA PHE A 191 -2.68 10.86 11.38
C PHE A 191 -3.39 11.33 12.66
N ARG A 192 -3.14 12.58 13.03
CA ARG A 192 -3.90 13.26 14.08
C ARG A 192 -4.89 14.24 13.49
N TYR A 193 -6.02 14.41 14.16
CA TYR A 193 -6.95 15.48 13.87
C TYR A 193 -7.53 16.06 15.17
N PHE A 194 -8.12 17.24 15.09
CA PHE A 194 -8.83 17.84 16.22
C PHE A 194 -10.32 17.60 16.05
N ASP A 195 -10.98 17.13 17.11
CA ASP A 195 -12.44 17.05 17.11
C ASP A 195 -13.08 18.44 17.23
N GLU A 196 -14.41 18.50 17.13
CA GLU A 196 -15.18 19.75 17.26
C GLU A 196 -14.96 20.46 18.61
N ASN A 197 -14.56 19.71 19.64
CA ASN A 197 -14.26 20.22 20.98
C ASN A 197 -12.77 20.63 21.14
N GLY A 198 -11.97 20.56 20.07
CA GLY A 198 -10.54 20.87 20.08
C GLY A 198 -9.66 19.79 20.70
N SER A 199 -10.19 18.60 21.01
CA SER A 199 -9.42 17.50 21.57
C SER A 199 -8.68 16.74 20.46
N THR A 200 -7.40 16.44 20.70
CA THR A 200 -6.59 15.64 19.78
C THR A 200 -7.12 14.20 19.69
N LYS A 201 -7.41 13.76 18.47
CA LYS A 201 -7.75 12.38 18.13
C LYS A 201 -6.72 11.82 17.16
N PHE A 202 -6.55 10.51 17.20
CA PHE A 202 -5.73 9.76 16.26
C PHE A 202 -6.63 8.89 15.39
N ALA A 203 -6.25 8.76 14.12
CA ALA A 203 -7.04 8.08 13.09
C ALA A 203 -6.13 7.38 12.07
N GLY A 204 -6.77 6.65 11.16
CA GLY A 204 -6.12 5.85 10.13
C GLY A 204 -6.07 4.36 10.48
N TYR A 205 -6.08 3.53 9.44
CA TYR A 205 -6.29 2.09 9.61
C TYR A 205 -5.14 1.40 10.40
N MET A 206 -3.89 1.87 10.29
CA MET A 206 -2.78 1.32 11.09
C MET A 206 -2.91 1.69 12.56
N TYR A 207 -3.40 2.90 12.86
CA TYR A 207 -3.72 3.28 14.24
C TYR A 207 -4.82 2.38 14.81
N GLN A 208 -5.87 2.09 14.03
CA GLN A 208 -6.96 1.21 14.48
C GLN A 208 -6.47 -0.20 14.79
N ILE A 209 -5.55 -0.76 13.99
CA ILE A 209 -4.93 -2.07 14.26
C ILE A 209 -4.20 -2.07 15.61
N ILE A 210 -3.35 -1.08 15.86
CA ILE A 210 -2.58 -1.00 17.11
C ILE A 210 -3.49 -0.71 18.31
N SER A 211 -4.52 0.12 18.14
CA SER A 211 -5.52 0.37 19.19
C SER A 211 -6.33 -0.87 19.52
N ALA A 212 -6.73 -1.65 18.52
CA ALA A 212 -7.40 -2.92 18.71
C ALA A 212 -6.48 -3.93 19.43
N PHE A 213 -5.19 -3.96 19.09
CA PHE A 213 -4.20 -4.79 19.78
C PHE A 213 -4.11 -4.49 21.27
N ALA A 214 -3.93 -3.21 21.64
CA ALA A 214 -3.89 -2.81 23.05
C ALA A 214 -5.19 -3.16 23.78
N LYS A 215 -6.34 -2.78 23.21
CA LYS A 215 -7.65 -3.01 23.85
C LYS A 215 -7.97 -4.49 24.03
N LYS A 216 -7.68 -5.33 23.03
CA LYS A 216 -7.95 -6.77 23.09
C LYS A 216 -7.20 -7.46 24.23
N HIS A 217 -6.03 -6.96 24.58
CA HIS A 217 -5.18 -7.48 25.65
C HIS A 217 -5.22 -6.62 26.91
N ASN A 218 -6.27 -5.83 27.14
CA ASN A 218 -6.44 -5.00 28.35
C ASN A 218 -5.24 -4.05 28.62
N GLY A 219 -4.64 -3.53 27.55
CA GLY A 219 -3.61 -2.50 27.57
C GLY A 219 -4.14 -1.12 27.16
N SER A 220 -3.31 -0.11 27.32
CA SER A 220 -3.54 1.25 26.83
C SER A 220 -2.51 1.64 25.76
N LEU A 221 -2.72 2.76 25.08
CA LEU A 221 -1.76 3.30 24.11
C LEU A 221 -1.15 4.60 24.64
N GLU A 222 0.18 4.69 24.59
CA GLU A 222 0.92 5.93 24.79
C GLU A 222 1.44 6.38 23.43
N VAL A 223 0.78 7.41 22.90
CA VAL A 223 1.06 7.93 21.57
C VAL A 223 2.02 9.11 21.67
N SER A 224 3.17 8.99 21.02
CA SER A 224 4.12 10.09 20.85
C SER A 224 4.01 10.63 19.44
N PHE A 225 3.45 11.83 19.26
CA PHE A 225 3.37 12.44 17.93
C PHE A 225 4.71 13.10 17.59
N THR A 226 5.36 12.66 16.51
CA THR A 226 6.71 13.13 16.14
C THR A 226 6.81 13.39 14.64
N THR A 227 7.92 13.98 14.22
CA THR A 227 8.32 13.99 12.81
C THR A 227 8.81 12.60 12.41
N TYR A 228 8.70 12.29 11.13
CA TYR A 228 9.12 10.99 10.62
C TYR A 228 10.63 10.93 10.47
N ASP A 229 11.22 9.92 11.12
CA ASP A 229 12.63 9.58 11.10
C ASP A 229 12.79 8.05 11.29
N ILE A 230 12.89 7.31 10.18
CA ILE A 230 12.95 5.83 10.20
C ILE A 230 14.15 5.34 11.01
N GLU A 231 15.32 5.94 10.82
CA GLU A 231 16.57 5.42 11.40
C GLU A 231 16.51 5.54 12.93
N ASN A 232 16.06 6.68 13.43
CA ASN A 232 15.80 6.88 14.84
C ASN A 232 14.70 5.94 15.37
N PHE A 233 13.59 5.74 14.65
CA PHE A 233 12.54 4.82 15.11
C PHE A 233 13.02 3.36 15.21
N VAL A 234 13.86 2.91 14.27
CA VAL A 234 14.47 1.57 14.33
C VAL A 234 15.37 1.45 15.57
N GLU A 235 16.15 2.50 15.88
CA GLU A 235 16.97 2.53 17.09
C GLU A 235 16.11 2.53 18.37
N LEU A 236 15.05 3.35 18.41
CA LEU A 236 14.12 3.41 19.54
C LEU A 236 13.36 2.09 19.76
N LEU A 237 13.03 1.37 18.67
CA LEU A 237 12.43 0.04 18.73
C LEU A 237 13.44 -1.00 19.25
N ASN A 238 14.69 -0.96 18.78
CA ASN A 238 15.75 -1.87 19.25
C ASN A 238 16.13 -1.65 20.73
N THR A 239 16.14 -0.39 21.16
CA THR A 239 16.42 -0.01 22.56
C THR A 239 15.22 -0.18 23.49
N GLY A 240 14.05 -0.59 22.98
CA GLY A 240 12.84 -0.80 23.78
C GLY A 240 12.24 0.49 24.35
N LYS A 241 12.54 1.64 23.75
CA LYS A 241 11.87 2.92 24.06
C LYS A 241 10.49 3.00 23.41
N ILE A 242 10.31 2.31 22.29
CA ILE A 242 9.04 2.11 21.57
C ILE A 242 8.75 0.62 21.57
N ASP A 243 7.46 0.27 21.73
CA ASP A 243 7.01 -1.12 21.74
C ASP A 243 6.56 -1.58 20.34
N ILE A 244 5.81 -0.72 19.62
CA ILE A 244 5.26 -1.01 18.28
C ILE A 244 5.39 0.22 17.38
N PHE A 245 5.87 0.01 16.15
CA PHE A 245 6.02 1.07 15.16
C PHE A 245 4.99 0.91 14.01
N PRO A 246 4.04 1.85 13.80
CA PRO A 246 2.98 1.77 12.79
C PRO A 246 3.51 2.16 11.40
N PHE A 247 4.50 1.42 10.91
CA PHE A 247 5.13 1.73 9.64
C PHE A 247 5.14 0.53 8.72
N ILE A 248 5.27 0.85 7.44
CA ILE A 248 5.25 -0.10 6.35
C ILE A 248 6.66 -0.32 5.86
N TYR A 249 7.13 -1.55 5.99
CA TYR A 249 8.42 -1.91 5.44
C TYR A 249 8.44 -1.86 3.90
N PHE A 250 9.24 -0.95 3.37
CA PHE A 250 9.79 -1.05 2.02
C PHE A 250 11.23 -1.50 2.16
N ALA A 251 11.59 -2.71 1.71
CA ALA A 251 12.94 -3.29 1.56
C ALA A 251 14.13 -2.37 1.97
N HIS A 252 14.20 -1.97 3.24
CA HIS A 252 15.12 -0.95 3.73
C HIS A 252 16.08 -1.65 4.70
N PRO A 253 17.40 -1.55 4.50
CA PRO A 253 18.39 -2.30 5.28
C PRO A 253 18.19 -2.19 6.79
N ALA A 254 17.75 -1.02 7.27
CA ALA A 254 17.48 -0.79 8.69
C ALA A 254 16.50 -1.78 9.35
N PHE A 255 15.55 -2.38 8.62
CA PHE A 255 14.62 -3.36 9.22
C PHE A 255 14.95 -4.82 8.92
N GLU A 256 16.10 -5.13 8.30
CA GLU A 256 16.52 -6.53 8.12
C GLU A 256 16.73 -7.25 9.45
N ASN A 257 17.19 -6.52 10.47
CA ASN A 257 17.45 -7.04 11.81
C ASN A 257 16.24 -7.05 12.75
N LEU A 258 15.07 -6.61 12.27
CA LEU A 258 13.84 -6.52 13.06
C LEU A 258 12.95 -7.75 12.88
N SER A 259 12.14 -8.04 13.90
CA SER A 259 11.05 -9.01 13.76
C SER A 259 9.88 -8.38 13.02
N LYS A 260 9.01 -9.22 12.46
CA LYS A 260 7.93 -8.81 11.56
C LYS A 260 6.66 -9.52 11.97
N SER A 261 5.54 -8.79 11.97
CA SER A 261 4.23 -9.42 12.02
C SER A 261 3.93 -10.19 10.73
N TYR A 262 2.84 -10.94 10.73
CA TYR A 262 2.22 -11.45 9.52
C TYR A 262 1.88 -10.30 8.58
N THR A 263 1.83 -10.61 7.29
CA THR A 263 1.54 -9.62 6.25
C THR A 263 0.10 -9.14 6.38
N ILE A 264 -0.11 -7.85 6.66
CA ILE A 264 -1.42 -7.19 6.76
C ILE A 264 -2.05 -7.04 5.38
N ASN A 265 -1.28 -6.56 4.42
CA ASN A 265 -1.73 -6.44 3.03
C ASN A 265 -0.52 -6.53 2.10
N SER A 266 -0.77 -6.81 0.83
CA SER A 266 0.24 -6.68 -0.21
C SER A 266 -0.27 -5.66 -1.21
N ILE A 267 0.55 -4.68 -1.55
CA ILE A 267 0.10 -3.56 -2.38
C ILE A 267 1.13 -3.18 -3.45
N TRP A 268 0.66 -2.48 -4.47
CA TRP A 268 1.50 -1.92 -5.51
C TRP A 268 1.94 -0.50 -5.16
N ALA A 269 3.14 -0.13 -5.58
CA ALA A 269 3.57 1.25 -5.67
C ALA A 269 3.47 1.68 -7.14
N CYS A 270 2.66 2.69 -7.44
CA CYS A 270 2.38 3.12 -8.79
C CYS A 270 2.62 4.62 -8.96
N ILE A 271 3.12 4.99 -10.12
CA ILE A 271 3.25 6.39 -10.50
C ILE A 271 1.87 6.88 -10.90
N ILE A 272 1.41 7.89 -10.17
CA ILE A 272 0.24 8.68 -10.53
C ILE A 272 0.70 9.93 -11.25
N VAL A 273 -0.09 10.36 -12.22
CA VAL A 273 0.17 11.54 -13.03
C VAL A 273 -1.05 12.45 -13.01
N PRO A 274 -0.87 13.75 -13.23
CA PRO A 274 -1.98 14.66 -13.40
C PRO A 274 -2.93 14.18 -14.51
N TYR A 275 -4.22 14.33 -14.28
CA TYR A 275 -5.22 14.03 -15.28
C TYR A 275 -5.11 15.03 -16.43
N SER A 276 -5.06 14.56 -17.69
CA SER A 276 -4.89 15.47 -18.82
C SER A 276 -6.05 16.46 -18.93
N ALA A 277 -5.73 17.69 -19.33
CA ALA A 277 -6.72 18.74 -19.55
C ALA A 277 -7.80 18.33 -20.57
N GLU A 278 -8.97 18.99 -20.47
CA GLU A 278 -10.06 18.84 -21.44
C GLU A 278 -9.56 19.21 -22.83
N LEU A 279 -9.96 18.43 -23.83
CA LEU A 279 -9.76 18.81 -25.21
C LEU A 279 -10.49 20.13 -25.48
N PRO A 280 -9.87 21.09 -26.18
CA PRO A 280 -10.57 22.33 -26.51
C PRO A 280 -11.85 22.03 -27.29
N ARG A 281 -12.99 22.52 -26.80
CA ARG A 281 -14.32 22.15 -27.34
C ARG A 281 -14.52 22.44 -28.82
N TYR A 282 -13.78 23.40 -29.38
CA TYR A 282 -13.78 23.67 -30.83
C TYR A 282 -13.30 22.47 -31.66
N THR A 283 -12.57 21.52 -31.07
CA THR A 283 -12.13 20.29 -31.74
C THR A 283 -13.23 19.23 -31.80
N TYR A 284 -14.32 19.37 -31.02
CA TYR A 284 -15.38 18.37 -30.92
C TYR A 284 -16.10 18.15 -32.26
N PHE A 285 -16.14 19.16 -33.14
CA PHE A 285 -16.72 19.03 -34.47
C PHE A 285 -16.05 17.96 -35.36
N LYS A 286 -14.80 17.57 -35.08
CA LYS A 286 -14.10 16.51 -35.82
C LYS A 286 -14.29 15.11 -35.22
N LEU A 287 -14.65 15.02 -33.94
CA LEU A 287 -14.65 13.76 -33.17
C LEU A 287 -15.75 12.74 -33.55
N PRO A 288 -16.96 13.12 -34.02
CA PRO A 288 -18.01 12.15 -34.38
C PRO A 288 -17.61 11.11 -35.42
N PHE A 289 -16.69 11.46 -36.31
CA PHE A 289 -16.24 10.57 -37.38
C PHE A 289 -14.72 10.47 -37.40
N THR A 290 -14.21 9.27 -37.66
CA THR A 290 -12.77 9.06 -37.89
C THR A 290 -12.34 9.68 -39.22
N ASP A 291 -11.05 9.93 -39.39
CA ASP A 291 -10.51 10.46 -40.66
C ASP A 291 -10.90 9.58 -41.86
N SER A 292 -10.88 8.26 -41.69
CA SER A 292 -11.34 7.30 -42.71
C SER A 292 -12.80 7.50 -43.09
N SER A 293 -13.69 7.76 -42.13
CA SER A 293 -15.11 8.04 -42.41
C SER A 293 -15.28 9.33 -43.21
N TRP A 294 -14.51 10.37 -42.92
CA TRP A 294 -14.51 11.61 -43.72
C TRP A 294 -14.06 11.36 -45.16
N TYR A 295 -12.99 10.60 -45.36
CA TYR A 295 -12.55 10.22 -46.71
C TYR A 295 -13.59 9.38 -47.46
N CYS A 296 -14.29 8.47 -46.76
CA CYS A 296 -15.39 7.71 -47.35
C CYS A 296 -16.57 8.60 -47.78
N ILE A 297 -16.94 9.61 -46.99
CA ILE A 297 -18.02 10.56 -47.34
C ILE A 297 -17.62 11.38 -48.58
N VAL A 298 -16.39 11.88 -48.62
CA VAL A 298 -15.86 12.61 -49.80
C VAL A 298 -15.83 11.70 -51.02
N GLY A 299 -15.31 10.48 -50.88
CA GLY A 299 -15.25 9.49 -51.94
C GLY A 299 -16.63 9.10 -52.47
N ALA A 300 -17.61 8.83 -51.60
CA ALA A 300 -18.99 8.53 -51.98
C ALA A 300 -19.65 9.71 -52.70
N SER A 301 -19.38 10.94 -52.25
CA SER A 301 -19.86 12.16 -52.92
C SER A 301 -19.26 12.32 -54.32
N LEU A 302 -17.98 12.01 -54.50
CA LEU A 302 -17.32 12.02 -55.81
C LEU A 302 -17.88 10.93 -56.74
N VAL A 303 -18.10 9.72 -56.24
CA VAL A 303 -18.74 8.65 -57.01
C VAL A 303 -20.15 9.05 -57.42
N LEU A 304 -20.94 9.61 -56.50
CA LEU A 304 -22.28 10.11 -56.81
C LEU A 304 -22.22 11.22 -57.88
N LEU A 305 -21.25 12.14 -57.81
CA LEU A 305 -21.05 13.19 -58.81
C LEU A 305 -20.75 12.59 -60.19
N ILE A 306 -19.88 11.58 -60.27
CA ILE A 306 -19.52 10.93 -61.53
C ILE A 306 -20.72 10.18 -62.12
N VAL A 307 -21.39 9.34 -61.31
CA VAL A 307 -22.55 8.55 -61.74
C VAL A 307 -23.68 9.45 -62.21
N SER A 308 -24.01 10.49 -61.45
CA SER A 308 -25.06 11.45 -61.84
C SER A 308 -24.68 12.26 -63.07
N SER A 309 -23.41 12.67 -63.23
CA SER A 309 -22.94 13.38 -64.43
C SER A 309 -23.02 12.50 -65.68
N VAL A 310 -22.65 11.21 -65.57
CA VAL A 310 -22.78 10.25 -66.67
C VAL A 310 -24.24 9.98 -67.01
N ALA A 311 -25.09 9.79 -65.99
CA ALA A 311 -26.52 9.56 -66.19
C ALA A 311 -27.21 10.75 -66.87
N LEU A 312 -26.94 11.97 -66.42
CA LEU A 312 -27.47 13.19 -67.03
C LEU A 312 -26.92 13.42 -68.44
N PHE A 313 -25.63 13.12 -68.69
CA PHE A 313 -25.06 13.19 -70.04
C PHE A 313 -25.76 12.24 -71.01
N ARG A 314 -26.15 11.04 -70.57
CA ARG A 314 -26.87 10.08 -71.42
C ARG A 314 -28.26 10.58 -71.84
N VAL A 315 -28.91 11.38 -70.99
CA VAL A 315 -30.26 11.94 -71.20
C VAL A 315 -30.20 13.25 -71.98
N GLU A 316 -29.43 14.23 -71.49
CA GLU A 316 -29.39 15.60 -72.04
C GLU A 316 -28.38 15.78 -73.19
N LYS A 317 -27.53 14.78 -73.44
CA LYS A 317 -26.43 14.81 -74.44
C LYS A 317 -25.44 15.97 -74.26
N LYS A 318 -25.47 16.66 -73.11
CA LYS A 318 -24.59 17.78 -72.76
C LYS A 318 -24.04 17.56 -71.35
N LEU A 319 -22.74 17.74 -71.17
CA LEU A 319 -22.11 17.63 -69.87
C LEU A 319 -22.23 18.96 -69.12
N ARG A 320 -23.11 19.03 -68.12
CA ARG A 320 -23.34 20.23 -67.30
C ARG A 320 -22.88 20.00 -65.86
N ILE A 321 -21.55 19.94 -65.66
CA ILE A 321 -20.99 19.56 -64.36
C ILE A 321 -21.39 20.52 -63.23
N ARG A 322 -21.49 21.83 -63.51
CA ARG A 322 -21.96 22.85 -62.55
C ARG A 322 -23.37 22.56 -62.04
N TYR A 323 -24.25 22.09 -62.93
CA TYR A 323 -25.62 21.74 -62.60
C TYR A 323 -25.68 20.49 -61.72
N THR A 324 -24.88 19.47 -62.04
CA THR A 324 -24.77 18.26 -61.20
C THR A 324 -24.21 18.56 -59.81
N ILE A 325 -23.17 19.40 -59.72
CA ILE A 325 -22.59 19.83 -58.44
C ILE A 325 -23.64 20.57 -57.60
N HIS A 326 -24.43 21.47 -58.21
CA HIS A 326 -25.49 22.20 -57.53
C HIS A 326 -26.54 21.27 -56.90
N HIS A 327 -26.95 20.23 -57.64
CA HIS A 327 -27.88 19.22 -57.13
C HIS A 327 -27.27 18.35 -56.02
N LEU A 328 -25.99 17.99 -56.15
CA LEU A 328 -25.29 17.25 -55.11
C LEU A 328 -25.18 18.05 -53.81
N VAL A 329 -24.81 19.33 -53.89
CA VAL A 329 -24.77 20.24 -52.73
C VAL A 329 -26.14 20.37 -52.08
N ARG A 330 -27.20 20.50 -52.89
CA ARG A 330 -28.58 20.52 -52.40
C ARG A 330 -28.97 19.26 -51.63
N ILE A 331 -28.55 18.09 -52.08
CA ILE A 331 -28.79 16.83 -51.38
C ILE A 331 -28.00 16.77 -50.07
N LEU A 332 -26.74 17.21 -50.07
CA LEU A 332 -25.92 17.30 -48.85
C LEU A 332 -26.55 18.25 -47.81
N LEU A 333 -27.14 19.36 -48.26
CA LEU A 333 -27.91 20.31 -47.43
C LEU A 333 -29.33 19.84 -47.09
N GLN A 334 -29.72 18.62 -47.51
CA GLN A 334 -31.06 18.05 -47.30
C GLN A 334 -32.20 18.86 -47.93
N GLN A 335 -31.91 19.56 -49.03
CA GLN A 335 -32.84 20.37 -49.82
C GLN A 335 -32.93 19.84 -51.26
N PRO A 336 -33.44 18.62 -51.48
CA PRO A 336 -33.46 17.99 -52.80
C PRO A 336 -34.32 18.78 -53.78
N ASN A 337 -33.91 18.82 -55.05
CA ASN A 337 -34.73 19.34 -56.15
C ASN A 337 -34.65 18.37 -57.33
N ILE A 338 -35.48 17.32 -57.27
CA ILE A 338 -35.48 16.24 -58.27
C ILE A 338 -36.44 16.63 -59.39
N ASP A 339 -35.93 16.72 -60.61
CA ASP A 339 -36.74 16.99 -61.80
C ASP A 339 -37.54 15.75 -62.20
N GLU A 340 -38.83 15.92 -62.47
CA GLU A 340 -39.74 14.86 -62.89
C GLU A 340 -39.35 14.25 -64.23
N ASN A 341 -38.67 15.02 -65.10
CA ASN A 341 -38.24 14.60 -66.43
C ASN A 341 -37.01 13.66 -66.42
N TRP A 342 -36.38 13.45 -65.26
CA TRP A 342 -35.23 12.57 -65.14
C TRP A 342 -35.61 11.08 -65.21
N PRO A 343 -34.69 10.20 -65.64
CA PRO A 343 -34.91 8.76 -65.59
C PRO A 343 -35.25 8.30 -64.18
N LYS A 344 -36.23 7.40 -64.04
CA LYS A 344 -36.66 6.85 -62.73
C LYS A 344 -35.51 6.24 -61.94
N ALA A 345 -34.54 5.60 -62.60
CA ALA A 345 -33.34 5.08 -61.95
C ALA A 345 -32.47 6.18 -61.31
N LEU A 346 -32.34 7.34 -61.98
CA LEU A 346 -31.59 8.49 -61.46
C LEU A 346 -32.34 9.16 -60.30
N GLN A 347 -33.67 9.31 -60.42
CA GLN A 347 -34.51 9.79 -59.33
C GLN A 347 -34.38 8.88 -58.09
N LEU A 348 -34.40 7.56 -58.28
CA LEU A 348 -34.17 6.59 -57.20
C LEU A 348 -32.79 6.73 -56.56
N ILE A 349 -31.72 6.88 -57.35
CA ILE A 349 -30.36 7.10 -56.84
C ILE A 349 -30.31 8.36 -55.95
N PHE A 350 -30.93 9.46 -56.39
CA PHE A 350 -30.94 10.70 -55.61
C PHE A 350 -31.80 10.59 -54.33
N ILE A 351 -32.92 9.87 -54.37
CA ILE A 351 -33.73 9.58 -53.18
C ILE A 351 -32.93 8.73 -52.18
N LEU A 352 -32.25 7.67 -52.65
CA LEU A 352 -31.41 6.83 -51.81
C LEU A 352 -30.24 7.63 -51.22
N ALA A 353 -29.61 8.50 -52.02
CA ALA A 353 -28.54 9.38 -51.56
C ALA A 353 -29.04 10.37 -50.49
N LEU A 354 -30.25 10.90 -50.64
CA LEU A 354 -30.88 11.78 -49.65
C LEU A 354 -31.14 11.04 -48.33
N VAL A 355 -31.73 9.85 -48.39
CA VAL A 355 -31.98 9.02 -47.20
C VAL A 355 -30.67 8.68 -46.50
N LEU A 356 -29.64 8.27 -47.26
CA LEU A 356 -28.32 7.99 -46.72
C LEU A 356 -27.69 9.23 -46.06
N ASN A 357 -27.76 10.39 -46.72
CA ASN A 357 -27.23 11.64 -46.17
C ASN A 357 -27.96 12.04 -44.88
N MET A 358 -29.28 11.87 -44.81
CA MET A 358 -30.07 12.11 -43.61
C MET A 358 -29.63 11.20 -42.45
N LEU A 359 -29.39 9.91 -42.72
CA LEU A 359 -28.88 8.99 -41.71
C LEU A 359 -27.49 9.40 -41.21
N ILE A 360 -26.56 9.73 -42.12
CA ILE A 360 -25.20 10.18 -41.76
C ILE A 360 -25.25 11.48 -40.97
N ALA A 361 -26.07 12.45 -41.36
CA ALA A 361 -26.21 13.72 -40.66
C ALA A 361 -26.80 13.54 -39.26
N ASN A 362 -27.80 12.67 -39.09
CA ASN A 362 -28.36 12.34 -37.77
C ASN A 362 -27.35 11.60 -36.87
N LEU A 363 -26.54 10.71 -37.43
CA LEU A 363 -25.44 10.06 -36.71
C LEU A 363 -24.39 11.08 -36.26
N TYR A 364 -24.02 12.00 -37.14
CA TYR A 364 -23.09 13.08 -36.80
C TYR A 364 -23.65 13.98 -35.71
N GLN A 365 -24.90 14.44 -35.85
CA GLN A 365 -25.54 15.34 -34.89
C GLN A 365 -25.74 14.69 -33.52
N SER A 366 -26.12 13.40 -33.48
CA SER A 366 -26.25 12.67 -32.21
C SER A 366 -24.90 12.48 -31.52
N GLY A 367 -23.84 12.14 -32.27
CA GLY A 367 -22.48 12.06 -31.75
C GLY A 367 -21.98 13.41 -31.23
N LEU A 368 -22.19 14.49 -31.99
CA LEU A 368 -21.79 15.84 -31.59
C LEU A 368 -22.52 16.31 -30.34
N SER A 369 -23.82 16.07 -30.25
CA SER A 369 -24.61 16.36 -29.05
C SER A 369 -24.06 15.63 -27.82
N SER A 370 -23.77 14.33 -27.95
CA SER A 370 -23.16 13.52 -26.89
C SER A 370 -21.80 14.07 -26.44
N PHE A 371 -20.96 14.53 -27.37
CA PHE A 371 -19.68 15.12 -27.02
C PHE A 371 -19.78 16.48 -26.33
N PHE A 372 -20.86 17.24 -26.55
CA PHE A 372 -21.09 18.49 -25.82
C PHE A 372 -21.73 18.30 -24.45
N THR A 373 -22.37 17.15 -24.17
CA THR A 373 -22.95 16.90 -22.84
C THR A 373 -21.89 16.55 -21.79
N LYS A 374 -20.75 15.98 -22.20
CA LYS A 374 -19.66 15.61 -21.29
C LYS A 374 -18.31 16.08 -21.82
N SER A 375 -17.53 16.74 -20.95
CA SER A 375 -16.14 17.10 -21.24
C SER A 375 -15.30 15.87 -21.58
N ILE A 376 -14.58 15.91 -22.71
CA ILE A 376 -13.71 14.83 -23.15
C ILE A 376 -12.29 15.17 -22.73
N ALA A 377 -11.68 14.26 -21.98
CA ALA A 377 -10.29 14.40 -21.58
C ALA A 377 -9.35 14.18 -22.77
N GLY A 378 -8.23 14.90 -22.79
CA GLY A 378 -7.16 14.65 -23.75
C GLY A 378 -6.51 13.26 -23.62
N LYS A 379 -5.53 12.97 -24.48
CA LYS A 379 -4.75 11.73 -24.41
C LYS A 379 -4.13 11.61 -23.01
N GLN A 380 -4.41 10.50 -22.33
CA GLN A 380 -3.92 10.22 -20.99
C GLN A 380 -2.52 9.60 -21.04
N ILE A 381 -1.79 9.72 -19.94
CA ILE A 381 -0.48 9.08 -19.74
C ILE A 381 -0.73 7.81 -18.93
N ASP A 382 -0.70 6.66 -19.60
CA ASP A 382 -0.95 5.37 -18.96
C ASP A 382 0.32 4.53 -18.82
N THR A 383 1.24 4.60 -19.78
CA THR A 383 2.44 3.76 -19.84
C THR A 383 3.73 4.55 -19.57
N PHE A 384 4.82 3.84 -19.25
CA PHE A 384 6.14 4.47 -19.16
C PHE A 384 6.56 5.14 -20.47
N ASP A 385 6.18 4.60 -21.63
CA ASP A 385 6.49 5.20 -22.93
C ASP A 385 5.77 6.53 -23.14
N ASP A 386 4.51 6.63 -22.71
CA ASP A 386 3.77 7.89 -22.72
C ASP A 386 4.39 8.90 -21.76
N LEU A 387 4.81 8.44 -20.57
CA LEU A 387 5.47 9.29 -19.57
C LEU A 387 6.80 9.85 -20.11
N ILE A 388 7.62 9.02 -20.75
CA ILE A 388 8.87 9.44 -21.39
C ILE A 388 8.60 10.46 -22.49
N LYS A 389 7.52 10.32 -23.26
CA LYS A 389 7.14 11.29 -24.30
C LYS A 389 6.53 12.57 -23.71
N SER A 390 6.00 12.50 -22.50
CA SER A 390 5.41 13.64 -21.79
C SER A 390 6.47 14.52 -21.11
N ASN A 391 6.11 15.77 -20.84
CA ASN A 391 6.90 16.71 -20.04
C ASN A 391 6.53 16.69 -18.55
N VAL A 392 5.79 15.67 -18.09
CA VAL A 392 5.38 15.56 -16.68
C VAL A 392 6.61 15.24 -15.85
N ARG A 393 6.77 16.00 -14.75
CA ARG A 393 7.84 15.80 -13.79
C ARG A 393 7.30 15.07 -12.56
N ILE A 394 8.03 14.07 -12.08
CA ILE A 394 7.65 13.24 -10.94
C ILE A 394 8.43 13.69 -9.72
N ARG A 395 7.70 14.03 -8.66
CA ARG A 395 8.27 14.32 -7.34
C ARG A 395 8.36 13.03 -6.54
N ILE A 396 9.52 12.80 -5.94
CA ILE A 396 9.79 11.61 -5.14
C ILE A 396 10.71 11.96 -3.98
N GLY A 397 10.49 11.35 -2.82
CA GLY A 397 11.37 11.50 -1.67
C GLY A 397 12.69 10.77 -1.85
N ASP A 398 13.73 11.20 -1.12
CA ASP A 398 15.09 10.66 -1.25
C ASP A 398 15.18 9.15 -0.96
N GLY A 399 14.55 8.66 0.11
CA GLY A 399 14.58 7.24 0.47
C GLY A 399 14.00 6.35 -0.64
N THR A 400 12.88 6.76 -1.22
CA THR A 400 12.22 6.05 -2.32
C THR A 400 13.04 6.14 -3.62
N TYR A 401 13.67 7.29 -3.89
CA TYR A 401 14.57 7.45 -5.02
C TYR A 401 15.76 6.47 -4.96
N ARG A 402 16.40 6.37 -3.79
CA ARG A 402 17.49 5.40 -3.55
C ARG A 402 17.03 3.97 -3.79
N GLN A 403 15.84 3.59 -3.35
CA GLN A 403 15.28 2.26 -3.59
C GLN A 403 15.04 1.99 -5.09
N LEU A 404 14.39 2.92 -5.81
CA LEU A 404 14.18 2.77 -7.25
C LEU A 404 15.50 2.66 -8.03
N ALA A 405 16.52 3.40 -7.61
CA ALA A 405 17.85 3.36 -8.20
C ALA A 405 18.56 2.01 -7.93
N ASN A 406 18.53 1.54 -6.68
CA ASN A 406 19.20 0.32 -6.24
C ASN A 406 18.59 -0.94 -6.88
N PHE A 407 17.27 -1.03 -6.93
CA PHE A 407 16.58 -2.20 -7.50
C PHE A 407 16.40 -2.15 -9.02
N LYS A 408 16.89 -1.11 -9.70
CA LYS A 408 16.70 -0.88 -11.16
C LYS A 408 15.23 -0.99 -11.61
N LEU A 409 14.30 -0.67 -10.71
CA LEU A 409 12.86 -0.84 -10.94
C LEU A 409 12.32 0.18 -11.93
N TYR A 410 13.04 1.28 -12.15
CA TYR A 410 12.63 2.37 -13.00
C TYR A 410 13.38 2.39 -14.34
N PRO A 411 12.67 2.46 -15.50
CA PRO A 411 13.30 2.54 -16.81
C PRO A 411 14.29 3.69 -16.90
N LEU A 412 15.51 3.43 -17.39
CA LEU A 412 16.56 4.44 -17.50
C LEU A 412 16.10 5.69 -18.29
N ALA A 413 15.35 5.48 -19.37
CA ALA A 413 14.82 6.54 -20.21
C ALA A 413 13.79 7.45 -19.50
N ALA A 414 13.10 6.94 -18.48
CA ALA A 414 12.14 7.69 -17.71
C ALA A 414 12.81 8.55 -16.61
N ARG A 415 14.10 8.34 -16.31
CA ARG A 415 14.84 9.13 -15.28
C ARG A 415 14.81 10.63 -15.51
N LYS A 416 14.70 11.07 -16.77
CA LYS A 416 14.57 12.50 -17.12
C LYS A 416 13.30 13.15 -16.53
N ASN A 417 12.28 12.35 -16.24
CA ASN A 417 11.04 12.83 -15.65
C ASN A 417 11.14 12.97 -14.12
N LEU A 418 12.16 12.41 -13.47
CA LEU A 418 12.34 12.52 -12.02
C LEU A 418 12.93 13.88 -11.65
N ILE A 419 12.33 14.54 -10.66
CA ILE A 419 12.90 15.72 -10.02
C ILE A 419 13.97 15.26 -9.04
N LYS A 420 15.04 16.06 -8.90
CA LYS A 420 16.09 15.80 -7.91
C LYS A 420 15.44 15.63 -6.52
N PRO A 421 15.70 14.52 -5.83
CA PRO A 421 15.06 14.24 -4.55
C PRO A 421 15.44 15.30 -3.52
N ASP A 422 14.44 15.79 -2.83
CA ASP A 422 14.59 16.59 -1.62
C ASP A 422 14.53 15.62 -0.43
N PRO A 423 15.52 15.62 0.48
CA PRO A 423 15.54 14.74 1.65
C PRO A 423 14.31 14.90 2.56
N ASP A 424 13.70 16.08 2.60
CA ASP A 424 12.54 16.37 3.46
C ASP A 424 11.20 16.16 2.73
N PHE A 425 11.22 15.98 1.41
CA PHE A 425 10.00 15.86 0.63
C PHE A 425 9.33 14.50 0.83
N ARG A 426 8.07 14.54 1.24
CA ARG A 426 7.16 13.39 1.32
C ARG A 426 5.85 13.71 0.64
N VAL A 427 5.18 12.66 0.18
CA VAL A 427 3.87 12.82 -0.44
C VAL A 427 2.82 12.86 0.66
N GLU A 428 2.46 14.06 1.08
CA GLU A 428 1.32 14.28 1.94
C GLU A 428 0.08 14.49 1.04
N LEU A 429 -0.86 13.55 1.07
CA LEU A 429 -2.05 13.55 0.21
C LEU A 429 -2.83 14.89 0.18
N PRO A 430 -2.96 15.65 1.28
CA PRO A 430 -3.59 16.97 1.26
C PRO A 430 -2.83 18.04 0.48
N GLU A 431 -1.52 17.86 0.26
CA GLU A 431 -0.61 18.87 -0.31
C GLU A 431 -0.20 18.56 -1.76
N VAL A 432 -0.81 17.55 -2.37
CA VAL A 432 -0.44 17.10 -3.72
C VAL A 432 -0.93 18.11 -4.76
N VAL A 433 -0.01 18.54 -5.65
CA VAL A 433 -0.26 19.57 -6.67
C VAL A 433 -0.38 18.91 -8.05
N PRO A 434 -1.41 19.23 -8.85
CA PRO A 434 -1.65 18.61 -10.16
C PRO A 434 -0.65 18.99 -11.26
N ASP A 435 0.45 19.66 -10.95
CA ASP A 435 1.51 19.95 -11.93
C ASP A 435 2.57 18.85 -12.01
N TYR A 436 2.55 17.93 -11.03
CA TYR A 436 3.56 16.90 -10.86
C TYR A 436 2.93 15.51 -10.79
N GLY A 437 3.69 14.51 -11.21
CA GLY A 437 3.41 13.11 -10.88
C GLY A 437 4.01 12.74 -9.53
N TYR A 438 3.47 11.69 -8.91
CA TYR A 438 3.89 11.22 -7.59
C TYR A 438 3.95 9.70 -7.57
N LEU A 439 4.81 9.14 -6.73
CA LEU A 439 4.74 7.73 -6.40
C LEU A 439 3.80 7.53 -5.23
N LEU A 440 2.69 6.85 -5.46
CA LEU A 440 1.74 6.48 -4.41
C LEU A 440 1.64 4.97 -4.31
N THR A 441 1.37 4.52 -3.10
CA THR A 441 0.94 3.16 -2.83
C THR A 441 -0.57 2.98 -3.08
N ASP A 442 -1.04 1.75 -3.27
CA ASP A 442 -2.46 1.51 -3.59
C ASP A 442 -3.42 2.07 -2.53
N ASP A 443 -3.10 1.92 -1.24
CA ASP A 443 -3.88 2.44 -0.13
C ASP A 443 -4.01 3.98 -0.19
N GLN A 444 -2.91 4.67 -0.52
CA GLN A 444 -2.92 6.12 -0.73
C GLN A 444 -3.72 6.52 -1.97
N TYR A 445 -3.62 5.75 -3.06
CA TYR A 445 -4.38 6.01 -4.27
C TYR A 445 -5.87 5.75 -4.10
N GLU A 446 -6.25 4.71 -3.35
CA GLU A 446 -7.65 4.39 -3.04
C GLU A 446 -8.28 5.51 -2.21
N PHE A 447 -7.55 6.00 -1.20
CA PHE A 447 -7.96 7.18 -0.45
C PHE A 447 -8.12 8.43 -1.35
N LEU A 448 -7.20 8.66 -2.29
CA LEU A 448 -7.33 9.73 -3.28
C LEU A 448 -8.50 9.51 -4.25
N SER A 449 -8.83 8.25 -4.55
CA SER A 449 -9.98 7.88 -5.38
C SER A 449 -11.29 8.20 -4.66
N GLU A 450 -11.37 8.03 -3.34
CA GLU A 450 -12.52 8.51 -2.56
C GLU A 450 -12.68 10.02 -2.68
N PHE A 451 -11.58 10.78 -2.59
CA PHE A 451 -11.61 12.22 -2.84
C PHE A 451 -12.14 12.54 -4.25
N HIS A 452 -11.70 11.80 -5.27
CA HIS A 452 -12.15 12.01 -6.65
C HIS A 452 -13.65 11.80 -6.86
N LYS A 453 -14.33 10.96 -6.05
CA LYS A 453 -15.79 10.78 -6.16
C LYS A 453 -16.57 12.07 -5.88
N TYR A 454 -16.00 12.96 -5.08
CA TYR A 454 -16.62 14.24 -4.73
C TYR A 454 -16.20 15.38 -5.65
N THR A 455 -15.22 15.17 -6.53
CA THR A 455 -14.76 16.15 -7.51
C THR A 455 -15.44 15.95 -8.87
N SER A 456 -15.73 17.04 -9.59
CA SER A 456 -16.29 17.00 -10.95
C SER A 456 -15.39 16.24 -11.94
N ARG A 457 -14.07 16.28 -11.70
CA ARG A 457 -13.06 15.61 -12.52
C ARG A 457 -11.97 15.03 -11.61
N PRO A 458 -11.47 13.82 -11.92
CA PRO A 458 -10.32 13.28 -11.23
C PRO A 458 -9.11 14.20 -11.43
N ILE A 459 -8.35 14.44 -10.38
CA ILE A 459 -7.17 15.32 -10.39
C ILE A 459 -5.95 14.53 -10.84
N PHE A 460 -5.86 13.28 -10.39
CA PHE A 460 -4.78 12.36 -10.72
C PHE A 460 -5.33 11.09 -11.36
N ARG A 461 -4.46 10.44 -12.13
CA ARG A 461 -4.72 9.16 -12.79
C ARG A 461 -3.61 8.19 -12.46
N ARG A 462 -3.98 6.95 -12.12
CA ARG A 462 -3.08 5.81 -12.05
C ARG A 462 -3.05 5.09 -13.40
N GLY A 463 -1.89 5.06 -14.04
CA GLY A 463 -1.62 4.26 -15.23
C GLY A 463 -1.15 2.83 -14.90
N SER A 464 -0.57 2.13 -15.87
CA SER A 464 0.06 0.81 -15.69
C SER A 464 1.51 0.89 -15.16
N MET A 465 1.97 2.09 -14.80
CA MET A 465 3.32 2.36 -14.28
C MET A 465 3.45 1.97 -12.81
N CYS A 466 3.38 0.66 -12.54
CA CYS A 466 3.47 0.10 -11.20
C CYS A 466 4.74 -0.73 -11.02
N PHE A 467 5.30 -0.71 -9.81
CA PHE A 467 6.45 -1.49 -9.39
C PHE A 467 6.01 -2.72 -8.59
N SER A 468 6.92 -3.68 -8.41
CA SER A 468 6.64 -4.94 -7.71
C SER A 468 5.87 -4.78 -6.41
N LYS A 469 4.92 -5.70 -6.20
CA LYS A 469 4.07 -5.76 -5.02
C LYS A 469 4.91 -5.87 -3.75
N SER A 470 4.71 -4.95 -2.81
CA SER A 470 5.39 -4.94 -1.52
C SER A 470 4.50 -5.52 -0.43
N GLN A 471 5.07 -6.34 0.46
CA GLN A 471 4.37 -6.92 1.60
C GLN A 471 4.41 -5.97 2.80
N PHE A 472 3.25 -5.71 3.39
CA PHE A 472 3.09 -4.79 4.51
C PHE A 472 2.99 -5.57 5.80
N PHE A 473 3.84 -5.26 6.77
CA PHE A 473 3.83 -5.85 8.10
C PHE A 473 4.20 -4.79 9.13
N ILE A 474 3.83 -5.02 10.38
CA ILE A 474 4.24 -4.19 11.51
C ILE A 474 5.66 -4.62 11.93
N PRO A 475 6.65 -3.71 11.87
CA PRO A 475 7.96 -3.97 12.42
C PRO A 475 7.89 -4.05 13.95
N LEU A 476 8.53 -5.10 14.47
CA LEU A 476 8.63 -5.38 15.90
C LEU A 476 10.10 -5.52 16.28
N ARG A 477 10.40 -5.30 17.56
CA ARG A 477 11.75 -5.57 18.09
C ARG A 477 12.16 -7.00 17.78
N ARG A 478 13.46 -7.23 17.56
CA ARG A 478 13.99 -8.57 17.32
C ARG A 478 13.52 -9.52 18.43
N ARG A 479 12.89 -10.64 18.04
CA ARG A 479 12.25 -11.64 18.93
C ARG A 479 11.13 -11.13 19.83
N SER A 480 10.46 -10.06 19.44
CA SER A 480 9.39 -9.47 20.25
C SER A 480 8.38 -10.50 20.75
N ALA A 481 8.08 -10.41 22.04
CA ALA A 481 7.02 -11.16 22.70
C ALA A 481 5.64 -10.92 22.05
N TYR A 482 5.45 -9.77 21.41
CA TYR A 482 4.19 -9.39 20.77
C TYR A 482 3.96 -10.09 19.42
N ARG A 483 4.98 -10.71 18.81
CA ARG A 483 4.89 -11.24 17.43
C ARG A 483 3.70 -12.18 17.24
N ASP A 484 3.58 -13.20 18.07
CA ASP A 484 2.61 -14.29 17.82
C ASP A 484 1.18 -13.84 18.12
N ILE A 485 0.99 -13.05 19.17
CA ILE A 485 -0.32 -12.48 19.48
C ILE A 485 -0.74 -11.39 18.48
N MET A 486 0.21 -10.63 17.94
CA MET A 486 -0.03 -9.68 16.85
C MET A 486 -0.43 -10.42 15.57
N ASN A 487 0.24 -11.52 15.22
CA ASN A 487 -0.10 -12.34 14.06
C ASN A 487 -1.54 -12.86 14.15
N ASN A 488 -1.93 -13.38 15.32
CA ASN A 488 -3.30 -13.84 15.57
C ASN A 488 -4.33 -12.71 15.42
N LEU A 489 -4.00 -11.49 15.86
CA LEU A 489 -4.86 -10.34 15.64
C LEU A 489 -4.97 -9.99 14.15
N VAL A 490 -3.85 -9.95 13.43
CA VAL A 490 -3.82 -9.64 11.99
C VAL A 490 -4.68 -10.63 11.22
N PHE A 491 -4.59 -11.94 11.52
CA PHE A 491 -5.47 -12.94 10.91
C PHE A 491 -6.95 -12.65 11.16
N GLN A 492 -7.33 -12.37 12.40
CA GLN A 492 -8.73 -12.06 12.73
C GLN A 492 -9.24 -10.79 12.04
N ILE A 493 -8.39 -9.77 11.93
CA ILE A 493 -8.73 -8.51 11.23
C ILE A 493 -8.93 -8.75 9.73
N GLN A 494 -8.09 -9.59 9.11
CA GLN A 494 -8.20 -9.96 7.70
C GLN A 494 -9.44 -10.83 7.44
N GLU A 495 -9.66 -11.86 8.24
CA GLU A 495 -10.79 -12.80 8.07
C GLU A 495 -12.16 -12.14 8.28
N SER A 496 -12.23 -11.14 9.17
CA SER A 496 -13.48 -10.43 9.47
C SER A 496 -13.82 -9.31 8.47
N GLY A 497 -12.88 -8.92 7.60
CA GLY A 497 -13.04 -7.76 6.71
C GLY A 497 -13.00 -6.40 7.43
N ILE A 498 -12.65 -6.38 8.72
CA ILE A 498 -12.56 -5.13 9.51
C ILE A 498 -11.53 -4.15 8.93
N LEU A 499 -10.45 -4.67 8.33
CA LEU A 499 -9.44 -3.83 7.68
C LEU A 499 -10.04 -2.94 6.59
N MET A 500 -10.83 -3.52 5.68
CA MET A 500 -11.48 -2.78 4.59
C MET A 500 -12.42 -1.69 5.12
N LYS A 501 -13.11 -1.99 6.23
CA LYS A 501 -13.96 -1.01 6.89
C LYS A 501 -13.16 0.15 7.47
N TRP A 502 -12.07 -0.13 8.20
CA TRP A 502 -11.21 0.92 8.74
C TRP A 502 -10.55 1.77 7.64
N GLU A 503 -10.11 1.16 6.55
CA GLU A 503 -9.59 1.88 5.38
C GLU A 503 -10.65 2.83 4.79
N SER A 504 -11.89 2.35 4.62
CA SER A 504 -13.00 3.18 4.11
C SER A 504 -13.41 4.31 5.07
N ASP A 505 -13.50 4.01 6.37
CA ASP A 505 -13.89 5.00 7.41
C ASP A 505 -12.84 6.13 7.54
N THR A 506 -11.58 5.85 7.20
CA THR A 506 -10.46 6.79 7.29
C THR A 506 -10.70 8.08 6.49
N PHE A 507 -11.35 8.00 5.32
CA PHE A 507 -11.69 9.19 4.53
C PHE A 507 -12.62 10.13 5.30
N GLY A 508 -13.65 9.58 5.94
CA GLY A 508 -14.57 10.34 6.77
C GLY A 508 -13.88 10.98 7.98
N GLU A 509 -12.94 10.27 8.62
CA GLU A 509 -12.12 10.82 9.71
C GLU A 509 -11.26 12.00 9.26
N ALA A 510 -10.62 11.90 8.08
CA ALA A 510 -9.80 12.97 7.52
C ALA A 510 -10.64 14.21 7.14
N VAL A 511 -11.85 14.01 6.61
CA VAL A 511 -12.79 15.11 6.30
C VAL A 511 -13.30 15.77 7.58
N LYS A 512 -13.72 14.99 8.58
CA LYS A 512 -14.15 15.51 9.90
C LYS A 512 -13.04 16.32 10.57
N GLY A 513 -11.80 15.85 10.44
CA GLY A 513 -10.61 16.54 10.96
C GLY A 513 -10.21 17.81 10.22
N GLY A 514 -10.89 18.17 9.12
CA GLY A 514 -10.56 19.33 8.30
C GLY A 514 -9.22 19.21 7.55
N LEU A 515 -8.60 18.01 7.55
CA LEU A 515 -7.37 17.72 6.82
C LEU A 515 -7.60 17.73 5.32
N ILE A 516 -8.83 17.42 4.92
CA ILE A 516 -9.27 17.42 3.52
C ILE A 516 -10.58 18.17 3.42
N LYS A 517 -10.62 19.10 2.47
CA LYS A 517 -11.84 19.81 2.11
C LYS A 517 -12.34 19.22 0.79
N PRO A 518 -13.38 18.38 0.80
CA PRO A 518 -13.96 17.92 -0.46
C PRO A 518 -14.43 19.15 -1.24
N ILE A 519 -13.86 19.34 -2.44
CA ILE A 519 -14.31 20.37 -3.37
C ILE A 519 -15.64 19.86 -3.90
N VAL A 520 -16.74 20.32 -3.31
CA VAL A 520 -18.09 20.01 -3.76
C VAL A 520 -18.22 20.49 -5.20
N ILE A 521 -18.73 19.62 -6.06
CA ILE A 521 -19.06 19.84 -7.47
C ILE A 521 -19.74 21.20 -7.64
N ASP A 522 -18.98 22.21 -8.07
CA ASP A 522 -19.53 23.49 -8.50
C ASP A 522 -19.80 23.36 -9.99
N GLN A 523 -21.08 23.22 -10.35
CA GLN A 523 -21.82 23.62 -11.58
C GLN A 523 -21.17 23.58 -12.99
N GLU A 524 -19.91 23.19 -13.19
CA GLU A 524 -19.20 23.23 -14.49
C GLU A 524 -19.78 22.27 -15.53
N LEU A 525 -20.52 21.25 -15.10
CA LEU A 525 -21.24 20.33 -15.99
C LEU A 525 -22.37 21.02 -16.78
N LEU A 526 -22.84 22.20 -16.34
CA LEU A 526 -23.91 22.96 -17.00
C LEU A 526 -23.42 24.30 -17.58
N ARG A 527 -22.15 24.37 -18.01
CA ARG A 527 -21.65 25.58 -18.69
C ARG A 527 -22.27 25.71 -20.09
N PRO A 528 -22.95 26.82 -20.42
CA PRO A 528 -23.52 27.04 -21.75
C PRO A 528 -22.42 27.11 -22.82
N LEU A 529 -22.75 26.69 -24.04
CA LEU A 529 -21.90 26.82 -25.22
C LEU A 529 -21.58 28.30 -25.48
N THR A 530 -20.31 28.60 -25.69
CA THR A 530 -19.82 29.95 -25.93
C THR A 530 -19.44 30.14 -27.40
N VAL A 531 -19.39 31.39 -27.87
CA VAL A 531 -18.94 31.70 -29.24
C VAL A 531 -17.53 31.19 -29.51
N SER A 532 -16.66 31.14 -28.47
CA SER A 532 -15.32 30.57 -28.58
C SER A 532 -15.29 29.08 -28.93
N ASP A 533 -16.35 28.33 -28.60
CA ASP A 533 -16.42 26.91 -28.91
C ASP A 533 -16.66 26.68 -30.41
N PHE A 534 -17.23 27.67 -31.12
CA PHE A 534 -17.49 27.61 -32.57
C PHE A 534 -16.38 28.22 -33.43
N LYS A 535 -15.21 28.55 -32.86
CA LYS A 535 -14.10 29.23 -33.58
C LYS A 535 -13.75 28.57 -34.92
N ILE A 536 -13.62 27.24 -34.96
CA ILE A 536 -13.30 26.53 -36.22
C ILE A 536 -14.41 26.71 -37.26
N VAL A 537 -15.68 26.63 -36.85
CA VAL A 537 -16.83 26.77 -37.74
C VAL A 537 -16.88 28.18 -38.33
N TRP A 538 -16.70 29.21 -37.50
CA TRP A 538 -16.65 30.60 -37.94
C TRP A 538 -15.47 30.88 -38.87
N SER A 539 -14.29 30.32 -38.58
CA SER A 539 -13.11 30.44 -39.46
C SER A 539 -13.36 29.81 -40.84
N ILE A 540 -13.93 28.60 -40.89
CA ILE A 540 -14.27 27.94 -42.17
C ILE A 540 -15.30 28.77 -42.95
N PHE A 541 -16.33 29.26 -42.27
CA PHE A 541 -17.36 30.11 -42.87
C PHE A 541 -16.78 31.42 -43.43
N GLY A 542 -15.93 32.11 -42.66
CA GLY A 542 -15.25 33.34 -43.11
C GLY A 542 -14.34 33.12 -44.31
N CYS A 543 -13.56 32.04 -44.31
CA CYS A 543 -12.74 31.65 -45.46
C CYS A 543 -13.59 31.36 -46.70
N ALA A 544 -14.70 30.64 -46.55
CA ALA A 544 -15.61 30.34 -47.65
C ALA A 544 -16.25 31.61 -48.23
N LEU A 545 -16.71 32.54 -47.38
CA LEU A 545 -17.25 33.83 -47.82
C LEU A 545 -16.22 34.66 -48.58
N SER A 546 -14.97 34.66 -48.12
CA SER A 546 -13.87 35.38 -48.76
C SER A 546 -13.57 34.80 -50.15
N LEU A 547 -13.57 33.48 -50.29
CA LEU A 547 -13.43 32.80 -51.58
C LEU A 547 -14.59 33.10 -52.53
N CYS A 548 -15.83 33.08 -52.02
CA CYS A 548 -17.01 33.44 -52.81
C CYS A 548 -16.95 34.89 -53.30
N LEU A 549 -16.56 35.83 -52.43
CA LEU A 549 -16.39 37.24 -52.78
C LEU A 549 -15.30 37.40 -53.85
N MET A 550 -14.16 36.72 -53.69
CA MET A 550 -13.07 36.76 -54.66
C MET A 550 -13.50 36.20 -56.02
N SER A 551 -14.23 35.07 -56.03
CA SER A 551 -14.78 34.49 -57.26
C SER A 551 -15.75 35.46 -57.96
N PHE A 552 -16.64 36.11 -57.20
CA PHE A 552 -17.57 37.10 -57.74
C PHE A 552 -16.85 38.31 -58.34
N LEU A 553 -15.83 38.83 -57.65
CA LEU A 553 -15.02 39.94 -58.17
C LEU A 553 -14.26 39.54 -59.44
N CYS A 554 -13.72 38.32 -59.50
CA CYS A 554 -13.09 37.80 -60.71
C CYS A 554 -14.09 37.69 -61.88
N GLU A 555 -15.30 37.19 -61.64
CA GLU A 555 -16.36 37.13 -62.65
C GLU A 555 -16.77 38.53 -63.14
N LEU A 556 -16.82 39.51 -62.24
CA LEU A 556 -17.15 40.89 -62.58
C LEU A 556 -16.06 41.53 -63.45
N VAL A 557 -14.78 41.32 -63.09
CA VAL A 557 -13.64 41.84 -63.85
C VAL A 557 -13.57 41.19 -65.22
N THR A 558 -13.75 39.87 -65.33
CA THR A 558 -13.76 39.20 -66.63
C THR A 558 -14.94 39.67 -67.48
N ALA A 559 -16.14 39.83 -66.90
CA ALA A 559 -17.30 40.36 -67.62
C ALA A 559 -17.10 41.81 -68.10
N TYR A 560 -16.36 42.63 -67.35
CA TYR A 560 -16.02 44.00 -67.73
C TYR A 560 -14.90 44.09 -68.78
N VAL A 561 -13.97 43.13 -68.81
CA VAL A 561 -12.84 43.08 -69.78
C VAL A 561 -13.23 42.40 -71.10
N LEU A 562 -14.21 41.49 -71.08
CA LEU A 562 -14.71 40.76 -72.26
C LEU A 562 -15.89 41.46 -72.97
N ASN A 563 -16.52 42.45 -72.32
CA ASN A 563 -17.42 43.43 -72.97
C ASN A 563 -16.64 44.68 -73.33
#